data_AF-A0A1B6CQM2-F1
#
_entry.id   AF-A0A1B6CQM2-F1
#
_cell.length_a   1.000
_cell.length_b   1.000
_cell.length_c   1.000
_cell.angle_alpha   90.00
_cell.angle_beta   90.00
_cell.angle_gamma   90.00
#
_symmetry.space_group_name_H-M   'P 1'
#
loop_
_entity.id
_entity.type
_entity.pdbx_description
1 polymer ?
#
loop_
_entity_poly.entity_id
_entity_poly.type
_entity_poly.pdbx_seq_one_letter_code
_entity_poly.pdbx_strand_id
1 'polypeptide(L)'
;MVATKKNIHLATSLNELKKKSEDIKMIQSARNNIKRLVDSLDILHKKLTELMKGPELDEEQIYLISFRILLIWQMIESTDEYKDDNKYYKLMFGTEVYNTLLVMEEMEKSLQERYPPSKKVNPQIKDNEQINDQKNKGINGISNNTLPIETVKQSNKEPVSITCKDLYDKLLGNENILVIDVRSQQDFQNSKFTKGKMINIPNTLITPGISAAKMRERLSSEDHYYWDHRDEYNLIILVDWQTKEDILDPDSPLTVLKNIFLKWDPGVKYKEKPLILEGGYERFLDSHPYFTTNPHIKRPQNKENVNFVALDEINYPMTDLLGNTTPPKNSSITLSDQSNSTFSSGSVPTFDRSTKVC
;
A
#
# COMPACT_ATOMS: atom_id res chain seq x y z
N MET A 1 -7.23 24.04 -9.04
CA MET A 1 -7.03 23.97 -10.51
C MET A 1 -6.48 22.58 -10.81
N VAL A 2 -7.14 21.81 -11.67
CA VAL A 2 -6.63 20.50 -12.11
C VAL A 2 -5.44 20.79 -13.02
N ALA A 3 -4.24 20.32 -12.66
CA ALA A 3 -3.06 20.48 -13.50
C ALA A 3 -3.32 19.88 -14.88
N THR A 4 -3.01 20.61 -15.95
CA THR A 4 -3.19 20.11 -17.32
C THR A 4 -2.10 19.09 -17.63
N LYS A 5 -2.46 17.93 -18.19
CA LYS A 5 -1.49 16.89 -18.55
C LYS A 5 -0.77 17.25 -19.84
N LYS A 6 0.55 17.15 -19.85
CA LYS A 6 1.36 17.37 -21.05
C LYS A 6 1.17 16.25 -22.05
N ASN A 7 1.12 16.58 -23.34
CA ASN A 7 1.06 15.59 -24.42
C ASN A 7 2.31 14.70 -24.46
N ILE A 8 2.15 13.45 -24.90
CA ILE A 8 3.24 12.49 -25.08
C ILE A 8 4.28 13.06 -26.06
N HIS A 9 5.55 13.07 -25.67
CA HIS A 9 6.69 13.66 -26.39
C HIS A 9 8.02 12.91 -26.22
N LEU A 10 8.23 12.07 -25.20
CA LEU A 10 9.52 11.42 -24.93
C LEU A 10 9.71 10.06 -25.60
N ALA A 11 8.62 9.32 -25.79
CA ALA A 11 8.65 7.98 -26.37
C ALA A 11 7.38 7.71 -27.20
N THR A 12 7.41 6.65 -28.00
CA THR A 12 6.25 6.18 -28.80
C THR A 12 5.49 5.04 -28.15
N SER A 13 6.05 4.44 -27.08
CA SER A 13 5.42 3.39 -26.29
C SER A 13 5.98 3.38 -24.87
N LEU A 14 5.21 2.82 -23.93
CA LEU A 14 5.65 2.64 -22.54
C LEU A 14 6.93 1.80 -22.45
N ASN A 15 7.08 0.79 -23.30
CA ASN A 15 8.28 -0.04 -23.35
C ASN A 15 9.52 0.75 -23.83
N GLU A 16 9.36 1.66 -24.78
CA GLU A 16 10.45 2.55 -25.20
C GLU A 16 10.80 3.54 -24.09
N LEU A 17 9.81 4.10 -23.38
CA LEU A 17 10.05 4.99 -22.25
C LEU A 17 10.80 4.29 -21.11
N LYS A 18 10.40 3.04 -20.79
CA LYS A 18 11.11 2.21 -19.81
C LYS A 18 12.57 1.99 -20.20
N LYS A 19 12.85 1.61 -21.45
CA LYS A 19 14.23 1.45 -21.95
C LYS A 19 15.05 2.75 -21.86
N LYS A 20 14.45 3.90 -22.15
CA LYS A 20 15.11 5.22 -21.98
C LYS A 20 15.40 5.53 -20.51
N SER A 21 14.55 5.06 -19.60
CA SER A 21 14.72 5.23 -18.16
C SER A 21 15.88 4.37 -17.64
N GLU A 22 16.07 3.18 -18.22
CA GLU A 22 17.20 2.25 -18.01
C GLU A 22 18.51 2.66 -18.70
N ASP A 23 18.51 3.70 -19.57
CA ASP A 23 19.77 4.25 -20.11
C ASP A 23 20.40 5.19 -19.08
N ILE A 24 21.35 4.64 -18.33
CA ILE A 24 21.93 5.28 -17.15
C ILE A 24 23.44 5.52 -17.29
N LYS A 25 23.87 6.17 -18.36
CA LYS A 25 25.28 6.54 -18.57
C LYS A 25 25.89 7.33 -17.40
N MET A 26 25.08 8.10 -16.66
CA MET A 26 25.52 8.85 -15.48
C MET A 26 25.80 8.00 -14.23
N ILE A 27 25.20 6.80 -14.12
CA ILE A 27 25.25 5.98 -12.88
C ILE A 27 26.26 4.83 -13.01
N GLN A 28 26.60 4.43 -14.24
CA GLN A 28 27.66 3.45 -14.48
C GLN A 28 29.01 3.87 -13.88
N SER A 29 29.32 5.17 -13.82
CA SER A 29 30.54 5.70 -13.21
C SER A 29 30.45 5.89 -11.67
N ALA A 30 29.26 5.78 -11.09
CA ALA A 30 28.98 5.96 -9.66
C ALA A 30 28.63 4.64 -8.92
N ARG A 31 28.52 3.52 -9.65
CA ARG A 31 27.99 2.23 -9.18
C ARG A 31 28.62 1.68 -7.89
N ASN A 32 29.87 2.03 -7.60
CA ASN A 32 30.63 1.49 -6.46
C ASN A 32 30.84 2.53 -5.34
N ASN A 33 30.16 3.67 -5.37
CA ASN A 33 30.34 4.72 -4.36
C ASN A 33 28.98 5.15 -3.82
N ILE A 34 28.65 4.70 -2.60
CA ILE A 34 27.34 4.98 -2.00
C ILE A 34 27.06 6.47 -1.86
N LYS A 35 28.07 7.29 -1.55
CA LYS A 35 27.90 8.75 -1.40
C LYS A 35 27.45 9.39 -2.70
N ARG A 36 28.10 9.02 -3.82
CA ARG A 36 27.70 9.52 -5.16
C ARG A 36 26.31 9.03 -5.58
N LEU A 37 25.93 7.81 -5.18
CA LEU A 37 24.59 7.29 -5.42
C LEU A 37 23.54 8.08 -4.62
N VAL A 38 23.80 8.35 -3.34
CA VAL A 38 22.95 9.18 -2.48
C VAL A 38 22.83 10.61 -3.01
N ASP A 39 23.95 11.24 -3.40
CA ASP A 39 23.91 12.58 -4.01
C ASP A 39 23.05 12.60 -5.29
N SER A 40 23.16 11.55 -6.10
CA SER A 40 22.36 11.40 -7.32
C SER A 40 20.87 11.18 -7.00
N LEU A 41 20.57 10.42 -5.96
CA LEU A 41 19.23 10.17 -5.45
C LEU A 41 18.56 11.50 -5.04
N ASP A 42 19.24 12.31 -4.24
CA ASP A 42 18.78 13.64 -3.80
C ASP A 42 18.52 14.59 -4.97
N ILE A 43 19.40 14.61 -5.97
CA ILE A 43 19.23 15.44 -7.18
C ILE A 43 17.96 15.04 -7.94
N LEU A 44 17.73 13.74 -8.10
CA LEU A 44 16.56 13.26 -8.83
C LEU A 44 15.27 13.50 -8.04
N HIS A 45 15.27 13.34 -6.72
CA HIS A 45 14.11 13.63 -5.87
C HIS A 45 13.71 15.10 -5.90
N LYS A 46 14.68 16.02 -5.87
CA LYS A 46 14.44 17.46 -6.06
C LYS A 46 13.78 17.72 -7.41
N LYS A 47 14.32 17.13 -8.48
CA LYS A 47 13.77 17.26 -9.84
C LYS A 47 12.36 16.69 -9.96
N LEU A 48 12.08 15.55 -9.32
CA LEU A 48 10.74 14.95 -9.27
C LEU A 48 9.74 15.89 -8.59
N THR A 49 10.13 16.45 -7.44
CA THR A 49 9.32 17.41 -6.69
C THR A 49 9.02 18.67 -7.49
N GLU A 50 9.99 19.18 -8.24
CA GLU A 50 9.79 20.33 -9.14
C GLU A 50 8.80 20.03 -10.26
N LEU A 51 8.90 18.87 -10.90
CA LEU A 51 7.98 18.45 -11.96
C LEU A 51 6.54 18.28 -11.44
N MET A 52 6.37 17.72 -10.24
CA MET A 52 5.05 17.54 -9.63
C MET A 52 4.38 18.87 -9.22
N LYS A 53 5.16 19.92 -8.97
CA LYS A 53 4.66 21.27 -8.63
C LYS A 53 4.42 22.16 -9.85
N GLY A 54 4.76 21.68 -11.05
CA GLY A 54 4.62 22.44 -12.29
C GLY A 54 3.16 22.74 -12.66
N PRO A 55 2.91 23.78 -13.47
CA PRO A 55 1.56 24.10 -13.96
C PRO A 55 1.02 23.03 -14.93
N GLU A 56 1.92 22.27 -15.56
CA GLU A 56 1.62 21.19 -16.49
C GLU A 56 2.31 19.89 -16.01
N LEU A 57 1.56 18.79 -15.94
CA LEU A 57 2.06 17.50 -15.47
C LEU A 57 2.69 16.71 -16.62
N ASP A 58 4.02 16.66 -16.66
CA ASP A 58 4.80 15.87 -17.63
C ASP A 58 4.96 14.42 -17.15
N GLU A 59 3.89 13.62 -17.34
CA GLU A 59 3.81 12.23 -16.85
C GLU A 59 4.97 11.35 -17.36
N GLU A 60 5.44 11.55 -18.60
CA GLU A 60 6.57 10.78 -19.13
C GLU A 60 7.89 11.12 -18.44
N GLN A 61 8.15 12.41 -18.16
CA GLN A 61 9.34 12.82 -17.41
C GLN A 61 9.29 12.35 -15.96
N ILE A 62 8.11 12.45 -15.33
CA ILE A 62 7.87 11.98 -13.96
C ILE A 62 8.13 10.47 -13.89
N TYR A 63 7.52 9.67 -14.76
CA TYR A 63 7.79 8.23 -14.84
C TYR A 63 9.28 7.94 -15.00
N LEU A 64 9.95 8.62 -15.95
CA LEU A 64 11.36 8.40 -16.24
C LEU A 64 12.26 8.69 -15.05
N ILE A 65 12.03 9.79 -14.33
CA ILE A 65 12.83 10.18 -13.17
C ILE A 65 12.54 9.26 -11.99
N SER A 66 11.26 8.95 -11.73
CA SER A 66 10.87 8.03 -10.68
C SER A 66 11.48 6.64 -10.88
N PHE A 67 11.47 6.12 -12.11
CA PHE A 67 12.10 4.85 -12.45
C PHE A 67 13.61 4.87 -12.17
N ARG A 68 14.30 5.97 -12.52
CA ARG A 68 15.74 6.13 -12.24
C ARG A 68 16.07 6.19 -10.75
N ILE A 69 15.23 6.87 -9.95
CA ILE A 69 15.36 6.90 -8.49
C ILE A 69 15.35 5.47 -7.92
N LEU A 70 14.39 4.64 -8.36
CA LEU A 70 14.31 3.25 -7.90
C LEU A 70 15.53 2.41 -8.33
N LEU A 71 16.06 2.64 -9.53
CA LEU A 71 17.29 1.97 -9.96
C LEU A 71 18.51 2.39 -9.13
N ILE A 72 18.64 3.67 -8.77
CA ILE A 72 19.71 4.13 -7.86
C ILE A 72 19.56 3.48 -6.50
N TRP A 73 18.33 3.45 -5.97
CA TRP A 73 18.05 2.85 -4.67
C TRP A 73 18.48 1.38 -4.64
N GLN A 74 18.14 0.60 -5.68
CA GLN A 74 18.59 -0.79 -5.80
C GLN A 74 20.12 -0.92 -5.83
N MET A 75 20.82 0.04 -6.44
CA MET A 75 22.29 0.05 -6.42
C MET A 75 22.83 0.36 -5.02
N ILE A 76 22.21 1.29 -4.29
CA ILE A 76 22.54 1.59 -2.89
C ILE A 76 22.35 0.32 -2.04
N GLU A 77 21.19 -0.34 -2.13
CA GLU A 77 20.89 -1.59 -1.40
C GLU A 77 21.89 -2.71 -1.68
N SER A 78 22.50 -2.70 -2.86
CA SER A 78 23.49 -3.69 -3.27
C SER A 78 24.89 -3.44 -2.69
N THR A 79 25.19 -2.22 -2.22
CA THR A 79 26.50 -1.87 -1.64
C THR A 79 26.69 -2.51 -0.26
N ASP A 80 27.94 -2.78 0.11
CA ASP A 80 28.24 -3.36 1.43
C ASP A 80 28.02 -2.34 2.56
N GLU A 81 28.31 -1.06 2.31
CA GLU A 81 28.07 0.06 3.24
C GLU A 81 26.59 0.16 3.65
N TYR A 82 25.67 -0.08 2.70
CA TYR A 82 24.24 -0.14 3.03
C TYR A 82 23.89 -1.33 3.90
N LYS A 83 24.48 -2.51 3.66
CA LYS A 83 24.17 -3.72 4.44
C LYS A 83 24.59 -3.56 5.89
N ASP A 84 25.72 -2.90 6.12
CA ASP A 84 26.28 -2.62 7.45
C ASP A 84 25.40 -1.65 8.26
N ASP A 85 24.79 -0.63 7.62
CA ASP A 85 23.92 0.35 8.29
C ASP A 85 22.57 0.55 7.58
N ASN A 86 21.87 -0.55 7.29
CA ASN A 86 20.62 -0.49 6.54
C ASN A 86 19.54 0.32 7.26
N LYS A 87 19.60 0.37 8.60
CA LYS A 87 18.62 1.10 9.42
C LYS A 87 18.74 2.61 9.19
N TYR A 88 19.96 3.15 9.11
CA TYR A 88 20.18 4.55 8.78
C TYR A 88 19.61 4.92 7.42
N TYR A 89 19.98 4.19 6.37
CA TYR A 89 19.55 4.50 5.00
C TYR A 89 18.02 4.35 4.82
N LYS A 90 17.41 3.32 5.43
CA LYS A 90 15.95 3.17 5.43
C LYS A 90 15.25 4.31 6.17
N LEU A 91 15.78 4.75 7.31
CA LEU A 91 15.21 5.87 8.06
C LEU A 91 15.30 7.18 7.27
N MET A 92 16.42 7.41 6.58
CA MET A 92 16.66 8.66 5.85
C MET A 92 15.92 8.74 4.51
N PHE A 93 15.88 7.66 3.73
CA PHE A 93 15.39 7.70 2.34
C PHE A 93 14.18 6.79 2.08
N GLY A 94 13.88 5.85 2.99
CA GLY A 94 12.90 4.80 2.75
C GLY A 94 11.50 5.33 2.40
N THR A 95 11.03 6.34 3.14
CA THR A 95 9.73 6.99 2.86
C THR A 95 9.70 7.69 1.50
N GLU A 96 10.79 8.36 1.12
CA GLU A 96 10.85 9.16 -0.12
C GLU A 96 10.96 8.27 -1.37
N VAL A 97 11.76 7.21 -1.28
CA VAL A 97 11.87 6.17 -2.32
C VAL A 97 10.53 5.45 -2.48
N TYR A 98 9.87 5.13 -1.38
CA TYR A 98 8.55 4.50 -1.41
C TYR A 98 7.49 5.40 -2.05
N ASN A 99 7.44 6.69 -1.68
CA ASN A 99 6.53 7.64 -2.35
C ASN A 99 6.81 7.75 -3.85
N THR A 100 8.08 7.62 -4.25
CA THR A 100 8.48 7.64 -5.66
C THR A 100 8.02 6.40 -6.41
N LEU A 101 7.99 5.23 -5.77
CA LEU A 101 7.40 4.01 -6.33
C LEU A 101 5.91 4.21 -6.64
N LEU A 102 5.14 4.77 -5.70
CA LEU A 102 3.72 5.05 -5.90
C LEU A 102 3.48 6.00 -7.09
N VAL A 103 4.25 7.09 -7.16
CA VAL A 103 4.18 8.04 -8.27
C VAL A 103 4.50 7.35 -9.58
N MET A 104 5.52 6.48 -9.63
CA MET A 104 5.86 5.74 -10.83
C MET A 104 4.72 4.84 -11.31
N GLU A 105 4.10 4.07 -10.40
CA GLU A 105 2.99 3.16 -10.73
C GLU A 105 1.74 3.92 -11.22
N GLU A 106 1.43 5.06 -10.60
CA GLU A 106 0.35 5.94 -11.05
C GLU A 106 0.62 6.48 -12.46
N MET A 107 1.85 6.93 -12.72
CA MET A 107 2.23 7.40 -14.06
C MET A 107 2.21 6.25 -15.07
N GLU A 108 2.66 5.05 -14.71
CA GLU A 108 2.65 3.87 -15.59
C GLU A 108 1.21 3.56 -16.04
N LYS A 109 0.27 3.53 -15.11
CA LYS A 109 -1.16 3.31 -15.39
C LYS A 109 -1.73 4.39 -16.32
N SER A 110 -1.49 5.67 -16.01
CA SER A 110 -1.96 6.78 -16.85
C SER A 110 -1.35 6.73 -18.26
N LEU A 111 -0.04 6.49 -18.36
CA LEU A 111 0.66 6.42 -19.63
C LEU A 111 0.22 5.21 -20.46
N GLN A 112 -0.10 4.07 -19.83
CA GLN A 112 -0.62 2.90 -20.51
C GLN A 112 -1.95 3.17 -21.23
N GLU A 113 -2.81 4.02 -20.67
CA GLU A 113 -4.07 4.45 -21.29
C GLU A 113 -3.85 5.46 -22.43
N ARG A 114 -2.77 6.25 -22.35
CA ARG A 114 -2.49 7.35 -23.29
C ARG A 114 -1.60 6.95 -24.46
N TYR A 115 -0.71 5.98 -24.29
CA TYR A 115 0.05 5.43 -25.41
C TYR A 115 -0.89 4.64 -26.32
N PRO A 116 -0.74 4.78 -27.66
CA PRO A 116 -1.56 4.00 -28.57
C PRO A 116 -1.33 2.50 -28.31
N PRO A 117 -2.38 1.66 -28.37
CA PRO A 117 -2.21 0.22 -28.23
C PRO A 117 -1.17 -0.22 -29.26
N SER A 118 -0.05 -0.75 -28.77
CA SER A 118 1.03 -1.23 -29.61
C SER A 118 0.40 -2.13 -30.66
N LYS A 119 0.51 -1.74 -31.95
CA LYS A 119 0.07 -2.60 -33.05
C LYS A 119 0.73 -3.95 -32.81
N LYS A 120 -0.06 -4.93 -32.40
CA LYS A 120 0.38 -6.32 -32.33
C LYS A 120 0.90 -6.62 -33.73
N VAL A 121 2.22 -6.73 -33.86
CA VAL A 121 2.83 -7.23 -35.07
C VAL A 121 2.37 -8.67 -35.17
N ASN A 122 1.31 -8.90 -35.94
CA ASN A 122 0.87 -10.22 -36.37
C ASN A 122 2.08 -10.92 -37.00
N PRO A 123 2.54 -12.07 -36.49
CA PRO A 123 3.44 -12.91 -37.25
C PRO A 123 2.59 -13.65 -38.28
N GLN A 124 2.30 -12.98 -39.40
CA GLN A 124 1.84 -13.63 -40.62
C GLN A 124 3.09 -14.11 -41.38
N ILE A 125 3.33 -15.42 -41.30
CA ILE A 125 3.73 -16.32 -42.39
C ILE A 125 4.58 -15.69 -43.50
N LYS A 126 5.85 -16.10 -43.57
CA LYS A 126 6.54 -16.33 -44.85
C LYS A 126 7.40 -17.59 -44.74
N ASP A 127 6.89 -18.66 -45.32
CA ASP A 127 7.71 -19.75 -45.84
C ASP A 127 8.53 -19.23 -47.02
N ASN A 128 9.84 -19.48 -47.01
CA ASN A 128 10.56 -20.27 -48.02
C ASN A 128 12.08 -20.07 -47.95
N GLU A 129 12.74 -21.20 -47.73
CA GLU A 129 13.91 -21.71 -48.46
C GLU A 129 15.29 -21.03 -48.38
N GLN A 130 16.21 -21.83 -47.83
CA GLN A 130 17.46 -22.30 -48.43
C GLN A 130 18.80 -21.54 -48.20
N ILE A 131 19.70 -22.27 -47.51
CA ILE A 131 21.08 -22.62 -47.94
C ILE A 131 22.30 -21.88 -47.33
N ASN A 132 23.15 -22.73 -46.74
CA ASN A 132 24.62 -22.74 -46.59
C ASN A 132 25.38 -22.03 -45.46
N ASP A 133 25.83 -22.86 -44.51
CA ASP A 133 27.20 -23.39 -44.36
C ASP A 133 28.43 -22.48 -44.15
N GLN A 134 29.17 -22.87 -43.10
CA GLN A 134 30.63 -22.90 -42.90
C GLN A 134 31.38 -21.80 -42.10
N LYS A 135 31.87 -22.27 -40.92
CA LYS A 135 33.26 -22.26 -40.42
C LYS A 135 33.95 -20.90 -40.16
N ASN A 136 34.36 -20.63 -38.90
CA ASN A 136 35.63 -21.09 -38.27
C ASN A 136 36.10 -20.17 -37.12
N LYS A 137 36.47 -20.83 -35.99
CA LYS A 137 37.63 -20.63 -35.08
C LYS A 137 38.04 -19.25 -34.53
N GLY A 138 38.26 -19.24 -33.20
CA GLY A 138 39.31 -18.45 -32.50
C GLY A 138 38.83 -17.72 -31.24
N ILE A 139 38.80 -18.35 -30.05
CA ILE A 139 39.83 -18.33 -28.98
C ILE A 139 39.70 -17.15 -27.97
N ASN A 140 39.64 -17.53 -26.68
CA ASN A 140 39.80 -16.77 -25.41
C ASN A 140 38.70 -15.74 -25.07
N GLY A 141 37.88 -15.88 -24.02
CA GLY A 141 38.17 -16.33 -22.67
C GLY A 141 38.18 -15.11 -21.75
N ILE A 142 37.08 -14.82 -21.05
CA ILE A 142 36.99 -14.21 -19.71
C ILE A 142 35.52 -14.36 -19.24
N SER A 143 35.40 -14.90 -18.03
CA SER A 143 34.18 -15.24 -17.31
C SER A 143 33.26 -14.04 -17.07
N ASN A 144 32.06 -14.07 -17.65
CA ASN A 144 30.94 -13.23 -17.20
C ASN A 144 29.88 -14.16 -16.62
N ASN A 145 29.81 -14.19 -15.28
CA ASN A 145 28.66 -14.73 -14.56
C ASN A 145 27.45 -13.86 -14.87
N THR A 146 26.73 -14.21 -15.92
CA THR A 146 25.35 -13.75 -16.15
C THR A 146 24.44 -14.85 -15.60
N LEU A 147 24.02 -14.68 -14.35
CA LEU A 147 22.84 -15.36 -13.81
C LEU A 147 21.62 -14.46 -14.02
N PRO A 148 20.42 -15.06 -14.17
CA PRO A 148 19.45 -14.62 -15.15
C PRO A 148 18.53 -13.55 -14.59
N ILE A 149 18.41 -12.43 -15.32
CA ILE A 149 17.22 -11.58 -15.24
C ILE A 149 16.11 -12.40 -15.89
N GLU A 150 15.29 -13.04 -15.06
CA GLU A 150 13.97 -13.47 -15.49
C GLU A 150 13.23 -12.25 -15.99
N THR A 151 13.20 -12.17 -17.31
CA THR A 151 12.31 -11.37 -18.10
C THR A 151 10.91 -11.61 -17.53
N VAL A 152 10.29 -10.56 -16.99
CA VAL A 152 8.86 -10.52 -16.68
C VAL A 152 8.13 -10.67 -18.02
N LYS A 153 8.05 -11.92 -18.49
CA LYS A 153 6.89 -12.42 -19.21
C LYS A 153 5.70 -12.12 -18.32
N GLN A 154 4.61 -11.66 -18.92
CA GLN A 154 3.29 -11.63 -18.31
C GLN A 154 3.04 -12.98 -17.62
N SER A 155 3.33 -13.08 -16.33
CA SER A 155 2.91 -14.17 -15.49
C SER A 155 1.58 -13.73 -14.91
N ASN A 156 0.58 -14.59 -15.02
CA ASN A 156 -0.60 -14.49 -14.19
C ASN A 156 -0.10 -14.48 -12.74
N LYS A 157 0.04 -13.30 -12.12
CA LYS A 157 0.36 -13.18 -10.70
C LYS A 157 -0.74 -13.94 -9.97
N GLU A 158 -0.38 -15.01 -9.26
CA GLU A 158 -1.31 -15.66 -8.35
C GLU A 158 -1.82 -14.59 -7.37
N PRO A 159 -3.13 -14.55 -7.08
CA PRO A 159 -3.70 -13.52 -6.23
C PRO A 159 -3.01 -13.58 -4.85
N VAL A 160 -2.61 -12.41 -4.33
CA VAL A 160 -2.04 -12.31 -2.97
C VAL A 160 -3.13 -11.90 -1.98
N SER A 161 -4.18 -11.22 -2.46
CA SER A 161 -5.32 -10.74 -1.71
C SER A 161 -6.66 -11.27 -2.26
N ILE A 162 -7.72 -11.04 -1.49
CA ILE A 162 -9.12 -11.24 -1.89
C ILE A 162 -9.91 -9.97 -1.58
N THR A 163 -10.79 -9.56 -2.51
CA THR A 163 -11.64 -8.39 -2.30
C THR A 163 -12.73 -8.67 -1.27
N CYS A 164 -13.26 -7.64 -0.61
CA CYS A 164 -14.41 -7.78 0.31
C CYS A 164 -15.64 -8.41 -0.39
N LYS A 165 -15.87 -8.08 -1.65
CA LYS A 165 -16.98 -8.63 -2.45
C LYS A 165 -16.78 -10.13 -2.70
N ASP A 166 -15.59 -10.53 -3.12
CA ASP A 166 -15.33 -11.95 -3.44
C ASP A 166 -15.38 -12.80 -2.17
N LEU A 167 -14.85 -12.31 -1.04
CA LEU A 167 -15.01 -12.98 0.26
C LEU A 167 -16.50 -13.14 0.62
N TYR A 168 -17.30 -12.07 0.48
CA TYR A 168 -18.73 -12.12 0.75
C TYR A 168 -19.44 -13.17 -0.11
N ASP A 169 -19.18 -13.19 -1.43
CA ASP A 169 -19.78 -14.16 -2.35
C ASP A 169 -19.41 -15.60 -1.96
N LYS A 170 -18.14 -15.85 -1.58
CA LYS A 170 -17.67 -17.16 -1.09
C LYS A 170 -18.32 -17.59 0.22
N LEU A 171 -18.45 -16.68 1.18
CA LEU A 171 -19.11 -16.94 2.46
C LEU A 171 -20.61 -17.20 2.27
N LEU A 172 -21.26 -16.47 1.37
CA LEU A 172 -22.68 -16.64 1.04
C LEU A 172 -22.93 -17.98 0.33
N GLY A 173 -22.02 -18.39 -0.56
CA GLY A 173 -22.03 -19.66 -1.25
C GLY A 173 -21.72 -20.88 -0.36
N ASN A 174 -21.42 -20.66 0.93
CA ASN A 174 -20.96 -21.68 1.88
C ASN A 174 -19.76 -22.49 1.33
N GLU A 175 -18.84 -21.83 0.61
CA GLU A 175 -17.61 -22.47 0.18
C GLU A 175 -16.82 -22.96 1.40
N ASN A 176 -16.03 -24.03 1.22
CA ASN A 176 -15.21 -24.59 2.28
C ASN A 176 -13.96 -23.72 2.52
N ILE A 177 -14.14 -22.57 3.16
CA ILE A 177 -13.10 -21.59 3.47
C ILE A 177 -12.92 -21.43 4.97
N LEU A 178 -11.68 -21.21 5.39
CA LEU A 178 -11.31 -20.88 6.77
C LEU A 178 -10.86 -19.43 6.85
N VAL A 179 -11.53 -18.64 7.69
CA VAL A 179 -11.16 -17.26 7.97
C VAL A 179 -10.35 -17.23 9.26
N ILE A 180 -9.17 -16.60 9.21
CA ILE A 180 -8.28 -16.43 10.35
C ILE A 180 -8.19 -14.94 10.65
N ASP A 181 -8.81 -14.54 11.76
CA ASP A 181 -8.84 -13.16 12.21
C ASP A 181 -7.68 -12.90 13.18
N VAL A 182 -6.79 -11.96 12.85
CA VAL A 182 -5.60 -11.63 13.66
C VAL A 182 -5.79 -10.43 14.58
N ARG A 183 -7.00 -9.85 14.63
CA ARG A 183 -7.34 -8.77 15.57
C ARG A 183 -7.34 -9.31 17.01
N SER A 184 -7.37 -8.39 17.98
CA SER A 184 -7.42 -8.80 19.38
C SER A 184 -8.67 -9.66 19.67
N GLN A 185 -8.59 -10.54 20.67
CA GLN A 185 -9.72 -11.37 21.10
C GLN A 185 -10.95 -10.50 21.39
N GLN A 186 -10.75 -9.34 22.02
CA GLN A 186 -11.82 -8.40 22.33
C GLN A 186 -12.48 -7.85 21.05
N ASP A 187 -11.69 -7.43 20.07
CA ASP A 187 -12.22 -6.91 18.80
C ASP A 187 -13.01 -7.96 18.02
N PHE A 188 -12.50 -9.20 18.00
CA PHE A 188 -13.16 -10.32 17.35
C PHE A 188 -14.49 -10.69 18.02
N GLN A 189 -14.55 -10.68 19.35
CA GLN A 189 -15.81 -10.94 20.07
C GLN A 189 -16.81 -9.79 19.92
N ASN A 190 -16.33 -8.55 19.86
CA ASN A 190 -17.18 -7.37 19.64
C ASN A 190 -17.84 -7.39 18.26
N SER A 191 -17.14 -7.86 17.23
CA SER A 191 -17.68 -8.02 15.88
C SER A 191 -16.89 -9.03 15.06
N LYS A 192 -17.59 -9.98 14.44
CA LYS A 192 -17.06 -10.96 13.49
C LYS A 192 -18.05 -11.20 12.36
N PHE A 193 -17.63 -11.92 11.31
CA PHE A 193 -18.54 -12.34 10.25
C PHE A 193 -19.69 -13.21 10.82
N THR A 194 -20.88 -13.13 10.25
CA THR A 194 -22.04 -13.92 10.72
C THR A 194 -22.01 -15.38 10.27
N LYS A 195 -21.26 -15.68 9.21
CA LYS A 195 -21.11 -17.01 8.63
C LYS A 195 -19.64 -17.33 8.37
N GLY A 196 -19.37 -18.61 8.11
CA GLY A 196 -18.04 -19.14 7.79
C GLY A 196 -17.41 -19.87 8.96
N LYS A 197 -16.37 -20.65 8.66
CA LYS A 197 -15.48 -21.23 9.67
C LYS A 197 -14.43 -20.19 10.03
N MET A 198 -14.30 -19.88 11.31
CA MET A 198 -13.45 -18.80 11.78
C MET A 198 -12.62 -19.25 12.98
N ILE A 199 -11.38 -18.80 13.03
CA ILE A 199 -10.54 -18.82 14.23
C ILE A 199 -10.00 -17.42 14.49
N ASN A 200 -9.84 -17.06 15.76
CA ASN A 200 -9.15 -15.83 16.14
C ASN A 200 -7.75 -16.17 16.64
N ILE A 201 -6.73 -15.57 16.02
CA ILE A 201 -5.33 -15.68 16.43
C ILE A 201 -4.83 -14.28 16.69
N PRO A 202 -5.03 -13.73 17.91
CA PRO A 202 -4.58 -12.39 18.24
C PRO A 202 -3.13 -12.15 17.82
N ASN A 203 -2.86 -10.97 17.27
CA ASN A 203 -1.52 -10.58 16.83
C ASN A 203 -0.41 -10.82 17.87
N THR A 204 -0.74 -10.75 19.16
CA THR A 204 0.18 -11.01 20.28
C THR A 204 0.68 -12.46 20.34
N LEU A 205 -0.04 -13.42 19.74
CA LEU A 205 0.36 -14.82 19.67
C LEU A 205 1.22 -15.14 18.44
N ILE A 206 1.26 -14.24 17.47
CA ILE A 206 1.97 -14.41 16.20
C ILE A 206 3.39 -13.87 16.35
N THR A 207 4.38 -14.77 16.25
CA THR A 207 5.80 -14.40 16.37
C THR A 207 6.59 -14.96 15.20
N PRO A 208 7.52 -14.20 14.59
CA PRO A 208 8.37 -14.70 13.51
C PRO A 208 9.13 -15.99 13.88
N GLY A 209 9.31 -16.87 12.90
CA GLY A 209 10.16 -18.06 13.03
C GLY A 209 9.57 -19.26 13.79
N ILE A 210 8.28 -19.23 14.14
CA ILE A 210 7.62 -20.41 14.75
C ILE A 210 7.01 -21.32 13.67
N SER A 211 6.90 -22.61 13.97
CA SER A 211 6.20 -23.57 13.11
C SER A 211 4.69 -23.54 13.31
N ALA A 212 3.93 -24.02 12.33
CA ALA A 212 2.48 -24.18 12.46
C ALA A 212 2.08 -25.13 13.61
N ALA A 213 2.90 -26.16 13.89
CA ALA A 213 2.70 -27.02 15.04
C ALA A 213 2.86 -26.25 16.37
N LYS A 214 3.86 -25.35 16.46
CA LYS A 214 4.02 -24.52 17.65
C LYS A 214 2.92 -23.46 17.77
N MET A 215 2.42 -22.95 16.64
CA MET A 215 1.28 -22.04 16.60
C MET A 215 0.03 -22.72 17.17
N ARG A 216 -0.24 -23.98 16.79
CA ARG A 216 -1.34 -24.81 17.32
C ARG A 216 -1.36 -24.83 18.86
N GLU A 217 -0.21 -25.05 19.50
CA GLU A 217 -0.11 -25.12 20.97
C GLU A 217 -0.50 -23.83 21.69
N ARG A 218 -0.53 -22.69 20.98
CA ARG A 218 -0.91 -21.38 21.53
C ARG A 218 -2.40 -21.08 21.33
N LEU A 219 -3.13 -21.91 20.58
CA LEU A 219 -4.54 -21.71 20.31
C LEU A 219 -5.41 -22.28 21.44
N SER A 220 -6.66 -21.84 21.46
CA SER A 220 -7.67 -22.42 22.34
C SER A 220 -8.01 -23.86 21.92
N SER A 221 -8.52 -24.66 22.86
CA SER A 221 -8.97 -26.02 22.56
C SER A 221 -10.10 -26.06 21.51
N GLU A 222 -10.89 -24.99 21.41
CA GLU A 222 -11.98 -24.85 20.44
C GLU A 222 -11.44 -24.65 19.02
N ASP A 223 -10.33 -23.92 18.89
CA ASP A 223 -9.70 -23.63 17.60
C ASP A 223 -8.81 -24.78 17.09
N HIS A 224 -8.40 -25.70 17.97
CA HIS A 224 -7.61 -26.88 17.57
C HIS A 224 -8.28 -27.68 16.45
N TYR A 225 -9.62 -27.83 16.50
CA TYR A 225 -10.34 -28.56 15.45
C TYR A 225 -10.13 -27.90 14.08
N TYR A 226 -10.36 -26.59 13.97
CA TYR A 226 -10.20 -25.87 12.71
C TYR A 226 -8.74 -25.83 12.25
N TRP A 227 -7.80 -25.68 13.18
CA TRP A 227 -6.38 -25.68 12.87
C TRP A 227 -5.88 -27.03 12.38
N ASP A 228 -6.31 -28.13 12.99
CA ASP A 228 -5.85 -29.48 12.62
C ASP A 228 -6.36 -29.93 11.27
N HIS A 229 -7.51 -29.43 10.84
CA HIS A 229 -8.13 -29.72 9.55
C HIS A 229 -7.90 -28.58 8.55
N ARG A 230 -6.89 -27.73 8.78
CA ARG A 230 -6.60 -26.54 7.95
C ARG A 230 -6.31 -26.87 6.48
N ASP A 231 -5.86 -28.10 6.21
CA ASP A 231 -5.56 -28.64 4.90
C ASP A 231 -6.80 -29.11 4.12
N GLU A 232 -7.92 -29.33 4.81
CA GLU A 232 -9.18 -29.72 4.19
C GLU A 232 -9.90 -28.54 3.51
N TYR A 233 -9.64 -27.31 3.97
CA TYR A 233 -10.21 -26.09 3.40
C TYR A 233 -9.65 -25.80 2.01
N ASN A 234 -10.52 -25.33 1.12
CA ASN A 234 -10.14 -24.92 -0.23
C ASN A 234 -9.29 -23.65 -0.20
N LEU A 235 -9.60 -22.74 0.71
CA LEU A 235 -8.95 -21.45 0.82
C LEU A 235 -8.89 -20.99 2.28
N ILE A 236 -7.74 -20.41 2.66
CA ILE A 236 -7.52 -19.73 3.94
C ILE A 236 -7.46 -18.23 3.69
N ILE A 237 -8.22 -17.46 4.48
CA ILE A 237 -8.32 -16.01 4.35
C ILE A 237 -7.88 -15.36 5.65
N LEU A 238 -6.87 -14.50 5.57
CA LEU A 238 -6.29 -13.80 6.70
C LEU A 238 -6.87 -12.40 6.81
N VAL A 239 -7.33 -12.02 8.00
CA VAL A 239 -8.07 -10.78 8.23
C VAL A 239 -7.46 -10.03 9.40
N ASP A 240 -7.13 -8.76 9.21
CA ASP A 240 -6.79 -7.82 10.28
C ASP A 240 -7.80 -6.66 10.30
N TRP A 241 -7.45 -5.52 10.90
CA TRP A 241 -8.29 -4.33 10.83
C TRP A 241 -8.28 -3.62 9.47
N GLN A 242 -7.12 -3.38 8.85
CA GLN A 242 -7.02 -2.41 7.75
C GLN A 242 -5.91 -2.69 6.71
N THR A 243 -5.34 -3.90 6.68
CA THR A 243 -4.21 -4.18 5.80
C THR A 243 -4.64 -4.14 4.33
N LYS A 244 -3.82 -3.50 3.51
CA LYS A 244 -3.97 -3.43 2.04
C LYS A 244 -2.84 -4.21 1.38
N GLU A 245 -3.09 -4.75 0.19
CA GLU A 245 -2.09 -5.51 -0.58
C GLU A 245 -0.87 -4.66 -0.96
N ASP A 246 -1.06 -3.34 -1.07
CA ASP A 246 -0.07 -2.43 -1.68
C ASP A 246 1.29 -2.41 -0.94
N ILE A 247 1.34 -2.70 0.38
CA ILE A 247 2.56 -3.03 1.14
C ILE A 247 2.16 -3.86 2.36
N LEU A 248 2.51 -5.15 2.31
CA LEU A 248 2.54 -5.98 3.51
C LEU A 248 3.91 -5.79 4.16
N ASP A 249 3.94 -5.11 5.31
CA ASP A 249 5.14 -5.07 6.15
C ASP A 249 5.61 -6.52 6.40
N PRO A 250 6.88 -6.87 6.08
CA PRO A 250 7.45 -8.20 6.30
C PRO A 250 7.26 -8.71 7.73
N ASP A 251 7.25 -7.79 8.69
CA ASP A 251 7.11 -8.06 10.11
C ASP A 251 5.65 -7.93 10.59
N SER A 252 4.70 -7.59 9.70
CA SER A 252 3.30 -7.55 10.06
C SER A 252 2.79 -8.94 10.48
N PRO A 253 1.83 -9.02 11.43
CA PRO A 253 1.25 -10.29 11.86
C PRO A 253 0.69 -11.13 10.70
N LEU A 254 0.08 -10.48 9.69
CA LEU A 254 -0.44 -11.17 8.50
C LEU A 254 0.66 -11.77 7.65
N THR A 255 1.76 -11.05 7.40
CA THR A 255 2.90 -11.58 6.63
C THR A 255 3.58 -12.72 7.38
N VAL A 256 3.79 -12.56 8.69
CA VAL A 256 4.38 -13.60 9.53
C VAL A 256 3.50 -14.85 9.50
N LEU A 257 2.19 -14.71 9.69
CA LEU A 257 1.25 -15.83 9.66
C LEU A 257 1.17 -16.49 8.28
N LYS A 258 1.15 -15.70 7.20
CA LYS A 258 1.23 -16.21 5.83
C LYS A 258 2.51 -17.02 5.59
N ASN A 259 3.65 -16.55 6.11
CA ASN A 259 4.90 -17.29 6.07
C ASN A 259 4.86 -18.57 6.91
N ILE A 260 4.14 -18.60 8.05
CA ILE A 260 3.97 -19.82 8.84
C ILE A 260 3.33 -20.92 7.99
N PHE A 261 2.26 -20.60 7.26
CA PHE A 261 1.60 -21.55 6.35
C PHE A 261 2.48 -21.96 5.17
N LEU A 262 3.17 -21.01 4.54
CA LEU A 262 3.90 -21.28 3.30
C LEU A 262 5.29 -21.91 3.50
N LYS A 263 5.97 -21.57 4.61
CA LYS A 263 7.37 -21.93 4.86
C LYS A 263 7.57 -22.81 6.09
N TRP A 264 6.70 -22.67 7.10
CA TRP A 264 6.89 -23.30 8.41
C TRP A 264 5.80 -24.32 8.75
N ASP A 265 5.16 -24.87 7.71
CA ASP A 265 4.21 -25.98 7.81
C ASP A 265 4.47 -27.07 6.75
N PRO A 266 5.68 -27.66 6.72
CA PRO A 266 6.09 -28.58 5.65
C PRO A 266 5.27 -29.86 5.56
N GLY A 267 4.49 -30.19 6.61
CA GLY A 267 3.65 -31.39 6.66
C GLY A 267 2.28 -31.23 6.01
N VAL A 268 1.90 -30.02 5.63
CA VAL A 268 0.56 -29.71 5.11
C VAL A 268 0.64 -29.21 3.67
N LYS A 269 -0.28 -29.70 2.82
CA LYS A 269 -0.44 -29.25 1.44
C LYS A 269 -1.73 -28.48 1.29
N TYR A 270 -1.63 -27.15 1.18
CA TYR A 270 -2.76 -26.28 0.93
C TYR A 270 -3.24 -26.37 -0.52
N LYS A 271 -4.56 -26.39 -0.72
CA LYS A 271 -5.18 -26.38 -2.06
C LYS A 271 -4.91 -25.06 -2.79
N GLU A 272 -5.06 -23.94 -2.07
CA GLU A 272 -4.72 -22.60 -2.52
C GLU A 272 -3.82 -21.91 -1.47
N LYS A 273 -3.00 -20.96 -1.91
CA LYS A 273 -2.19 -20.17 -0.98
C LYS A 273 -3.08 -19.27 -0.12
N PRO A 274 -2.75 -19.04 1.17
CA PRO A 274 -3.52 -18.13 2.00
C PRO A 274 -3.58 -16.71 1.41
N LEU A 275 -4.78 -16.15 1.33
CA LEU A 275 -5.04 -14.80 0.82
C LEU A 275 -5.31 -13.84 1.96
N ILE A 276 -5.00 -12.56 1.75
CA ILE A 276 -5.28 -11.49 2.72
C ILE A 276 -6.51 -10.72 2.28
N LEU A 277 -7.41 -10.39 3.21
CA LEU A 277 -8.58 -9.59 2.91
C LEU A 277 -8.17 -8.14 2.64
N GLU A 278 -8.44 -7.67 1.42
CA GLU A 278 -8.08 -6.32 0.99
C GLU A 278 -8.84 -5.24 1.78
N GLY A 279 -8.11 -4.39 2.50
CA GLY A 279 -8.68 -3.36 3.37
C GLY A 279 -9.14 -3.86 4.73
N GLY A 280 -8.88 -5.13 5.05
CA GLY A 280 -9.18 -5.74 6.34
C GLY A 280 -10.67 -5.75 6.71
N TYR A 281 -10.92 -5.99 7.99
CA TYR A 281 -12.27 -6.06 8.55
C TYR A 281 -12.99 -4.70 8.52
N GLU A 282 -12.26 -3.58 8.61
CA GLU A 282 -12.83 -2.23 8.52
C GLU A 282 -13.51 -1.99 7.18
N ARG A 283 -12.83 -2.28 6.06
CA ARG A 283 -13.44 -2.15 4.74
C ARG A 283 -14.60 -3.13 4.53
N PHE A 284 -14.52 -4.31 5.13
CA PHE A 284 -15.63 -5.25 5.08
C PHE A 284 -16.86 -4.71 5.82
N LEU A 285 -16.69 -4.08 6.98
CA LEU A 285 -17.77 -3.41 7.70
C LEU A 285 -18.42 -2.31 6.86
N ASP A 286 -17.61 -1.50 6.18
CA ASP A 286 -18.12 -0.42 5.33
C ASP A 286 -18.91 -0.93 4.13
N SER A 287 -18.48 -2.05 3.53
CA SER A 287 -19.06 -2.58 2.29
C SER A 287 -20.21 -3.60 2.53
N HIS A 288 -20.13 -4.41 3.58
CA HIS A 288 -21.07 -5.48 3.89
C HIS A 288 -21.46 -5.52 5.39
N PRO A 289 -21.95 -4.41 5.97
CA PRO A 289 -22.21 -4.32 7.42
C PRO A 289 -23.22 -5.35 7.93
N TYR A 290 -24.21 -5.70 7.11
CA TYR A 290 -25.25 -6.69 7.40
C TYR A 290 -24.74 -8.14 7.51
N PHE A 291 -23.49 -8.40 7.11
CA PHE A 291 -22.85 -9.70 7.19
C PHE A 291 -21.88 -9.82 8.38
N THR A 292 -22.01 -8.92 9.36
CA THR A 292 -21.23 -8.89 10.60
C THR A 292 -22.15 -8.95 11.82
N THR A 293 -21.64 -9.45 12.96
CA THR A 293 -22.42 -9.54 14.20
C THR A 293 -22.69 -8.17 14.83
N ASN A 294 -21.82 -7.20 14.59
CA ASN A 294 -21.96 -5.83 15.08
C ASN A 294 -21.32 -4.84 14.09
N PRO A 295 -22.12 -4.12 13.27
CA PRO A 295 -21.58 -3.22 12.26
C PRO A 295 -21.17 -1.85 12.80
N HIS A 296 -21.46 -1.53 14.07
CA HIS A 296 -21.25 -0.18 14.62
C HIS A 296 -19.88 -0.02 15.29
N ILE A 297 -19.09 -1.08 15.31
CA ILE A 297 -17.74 -1.04 15.85
C ILE A 297 -16.85 -0.15 14.99
N LYS A 298 -15.97 0.58 15.67
CA LYS A 298 -14.91 1.35 15.02
C LYS A 298 -13.58 0.72 15.36
N ARG A 299 -12.66 0.77 14.41
CA ARG A 299 -11.28 0.36 14.63
C ARG A 299 -10.71 1.10 15.85
N PRO A 300 -10.00 0.41 16.76
CA PRO A 300 -9.24 1.07 17.82
C PRO A 300 -8.29 2.10 17.20
N GLN A 301 -8.45 3.37 17.56
CA GLN A 301 -7.45 4.37 17.22
C GLN A 301 -6.28 4.19 18.17
N ASN A 302 -5.08 4.01 17.61
CA ASN A 302 -3.86 4.14 18.41
C ASN A 302 -3.86 5.56 18.95
N LYS A 303 -4.09 5.69 20.27
CA LYS A 303 -3.74 6.90 21.01
C LYS A 303 -2.23 6.94 21.13
N GLU A 304 -1.53 7.05 20.01
CA GLU A 304 -0.24 7.71 20.09
C GLU A 304 -0.56 9.12 20.60
N ASN A 305 0.14 9.55 21.64
CA ASN A 305 0.08 10.92 22.12
C ASN A 305 0.70 11.82 21.05
N VAL A 306 0.05 11.96 19.90
CA VAL A 306 0.22 13.11 19.05
C VAL A 306 -0.37 14.24 19.88
N ASN A 307 0.50 15.06 20.46
CA ASN A 307 0.13 16.41 20.88
C ASN A 307 -0.42 17.08 19.64
N PHE A 308 -1.72 16.94 19.43
CA PHE A 308 -2.45 17.71 18.46
C PHE A 308 -2.35 19.14 18.97
N VAL A 309 -1.43 19.92 18.41
CA VAL A 309 -1.48 21.37 18.54
C VAL A 309 -2.88 21.74 18.11
N ALA A 310 -3.71 22.20 19.05
CA ALA A 310 -5.04 22.66 18.72
C ALA A 310 -4.88 23.67 17.59
N LEU A 311 -5.60 23.47 16.48
CA LEU A 311 -5.53 24.36 15.31
C LEU A 311 -5.84 25.82 15.70
N ASP A 312 -6.52 25.98 16.84
CA ASP A 312 -6.89 27.22 17.50
C ASP A 312 -5.67 28.01 18.03
N GLU A 313 -4.51 27.37 18.26
CA GLU A 313 -3.27 28.00 18.74
C GLU A 313 -2.28 28.33 17.61
N ILE A 314 -2.58 27.92 16.37
CA ILE A 314 -1.72 28.22 15.22
C ILE A 314 -2.02 29.65 14.75
N ASN A 315 -1.24 30.60 15.25
CA ASN A 315 -1.24 31.96 14.75
C ASN A 315 -0.65 32.02 13.33
N TYR A 316 -1.51 31.93 12.31
CA TYR A 316 -1.10 32.16 10.92
C TYR A 316 -0.68 33.62 10.75
N PRO A 317 0.48 33.92 10.15
CA PRO A 317 0.92 35.29 9.89
C PRO A 317 0.11 35.88 8.72
N MET A 318 -1.18 36.11 8.92
CA MET A 318 -2.00 36.93 8.01
C MET A 318 -1.92 38.42 8.34
N THR A 319 -1.35 38.79 9.49
CA THR A 319 -1.34 40.16 10.00
C THR A 319 -0.47 41.11 9.18
N ASP A 320 0.49 40.60 8.39
CA ASP A 320 1.38 41.42 7.57
C ASP A 320 0.74 41.84 6.23
N LEU A 321 -0.42 41.28 5.86
CA LEU A 321 -1.08 41.53 4.57
C LEU A 321 -2.27 42.51 4.64
N LEU A 322 -2.71 42.88 5.85
CA LEU A 322 -3.77 43.86 6.06
C LEU A 322 -3.16 45.11 6.72
N GLY A 323 -2.74 46.04 5.87
CA GLY A 323 -2.25 47.34 6.29
C GLY A 323 -3.19 48.01 7.29
N ASN A 324 -2.58 48.61 8.32
CA ASN A 324 -3.19 49.37 9.41
C ASN A 324 -4.53 50.03 9.05
N THR A 325 -5.62 49.47 9.57
CA THR A 325 -6.82 50.25 9.88
C THR A 325 -7.26 49.93 11.30
N THR A 326 -6.93 50.85 12.21
CA THR A 326 -7.39 50.83 13.60
C THR A 326 -8.87 51.24 13.68
N PRO A 327 -9.74 50.52 14.39
CA PRO A 327 -10.95 51.10 14.97
C PRO A 327 -10.69 51.60 16.39
N PRO A 328 -11.39 52.66 16.85
CA PRO A 328 -11.06 53.35 18.10
C PRO A 328 -11.50 52.57 19.34
N LYS A 329 -10.70 52.75 20.39
CA LYS A 329 -10.96 52.32 21.78
C LYS A 329 -12.26 52.94 22.29
N ASN A 330 -13.07 52.15 22.98
CA ASN A 330 -13.83 52.67 24.11
C ASN A 330 -13.67 51.78 25.34
N SER A 331 -13.43 52.52 26.42
CA SER A 331 -13.18 52.23 27.83
C SER A 331 -13.94 51.06 28.48
N SER A 332 -13.15 50.23 29.17
CA SER A 332 -13.28 49.80 30.57
C SER A 332 -14.67 49.80 31.23
N ILE A 333 -15.05 48.64 31.79
CA ILE A 333 -15.49 48.50 33.19
C ILE A 333 -15.08 47.10 33.69
N THR A 334 -14.52 47.08 34.89
CA THR A 334 -13.97 45.92 35.60
C THR A 334 -14.97 45.43 36.65
N LEU A 335 -15.17 44.10 36.69
CA LEU A 335 -15.53 43.18 37.78
C LEU A 335 -16.39 43.65 38.98
N SER A 336 -17.45 42.90 39.29
CA SER A 336 -17.53 42.15 40.56
C SER A 336 -18.76 41.23 40.66
N ASP A 337 -18.59 40.27 41.56
CA ASP A 337 -19.23 38.97 41.73
C ASP A 337 -20.65 38.94 42.34
N GLN A 338 -21.28 37.77 42.13
CA GLN A 338 -22.22 37.05 43.00
C GLN A 338 -23.61 37.65 43.30
N SER A 339 -24.66 36.97 42.85
CA SER A 339 -25.37 35.93 43.64
C SER A 339 -26.80 35.66 43.12
N ASN A 340 -27.27 34.46 43.43
CA ASN A 340 -28.67 34.05 43.58
C ASN A 340 -29.49 33.62 42.34
N SER A 341 -29.64 32.29 42.27
CA SER A 341 -30.91 31.61 42.57
C SER A 341 -31.83 31.20 41.40
N THR A 342 -32.07 29.88 41.37
CA THR A 342 -33.36 29.18 41.15
C THR A 342 -34.04 29.19 39.77
N PHE A 343 -34.22 27.96 39.26
CA PHE A 343 -35.26 27.43 38.35
C PHE A 343 -36.20 28.41 37.62
N SER A 344 -36.30 28.26 36.29
CA SER A 344 -37.61 28.03 35.65
C SER A 344 -37.46 27.61 34.18
N SER A 345 -38.26 26.60 33.82
CA SER A 345 -38.54 26.07 32.50
C SER A 345 -38.95 27.13 31.46
N GLY A 346 -38.48 26.96 30.22
CA GLY A 346 -38.93 27.69 29.04
C GLY A 346 -38.76 26.85 27.77
N SER A 347 -39.89 26.32 27.31
CA SER A 347 -40.24 25.52 26.12
C SER A 347 -39.42 25.69 24.83
N VAL A 348 -39.15 24.54 24.21
CA VAL A 348 -38.72 24.30 22.82
C VAL A 348 -39.82 24.67 21.81
N PRO A 349 -39.51 25.28 20.65
CA PRO A 349 -40.50 25.46 19.60
C PRO A 349 -40.66 24.20 18.74
N THR A 350 -41.86 23.62 18.75
CA THR A 350 -42.33 22.57 17.82
C THR A 350 -42.82 23.18 16.50
N PHE A 351 -42.32 22.67 15.37
CA PHE A 351 -42.82 22.98 14.03
C PHE A 351 -43.94 22.01 13.63
N ASP A 352 -45.11 22.55 13.31
CA ASP A 352 -46.26 21.81 12.78
C ASP A 352 -46.20 21.78 11.23
N ARG A 353 -46.36 20.58 10.65
CA ARG A 353 -46.54 20.34 9.22
C ARG A 353 -47.89 19.66 9.02
N SER A 354 -48.95 20.44 8.88
CA SER A 354 -50.12 20.01 8.12
C SER A 354 -50.93 21.19 7.60
N THR A 355 -50.81 21.41 6.29
CA THR A 355 -51.89 21.99 5.49
C THR A 355 -51.65 21.60 4.04
N LYS A 356 -52.31 20.52 3.62
CA LYS A 356 -52.77 20.33 2.25
C LYS A 356 -54.17 19.71 2.30
N VAL A 357 -55.15 20.52 1.92
CA VAL A 357 -56.43 20.07 1.39
C VAL A 357 -56.58 20.73 0.03
N CYS A 358 -56.59 19.90 -1.01
CA CYS A 358 -57.51 19.88 -2.14
C CYS A 358 -57.05 18.77 -3.09
#